data_AF-A0A535YPH2-F1
#
_entry.id   AF-A0A535YPH2-F1
#
_cell.length_a   1.000
_cell.length_b   1.000
_cell.length_c   1.000
_cell.angle_alpha   90.00
_cell.angle_beta   90.00
_cell.angle_gamma   90.00
#
_symmetry.space_group_name_H-M   'P 1'
#
loop_
_entity.id
_entity.type
_entity.pdbx_description
1 polymer ?
#
loop_
_entity_poly.entity_id
_entity_poly.type
_entity_poly.pdbx_seq_one_letter_code
_entity_poly.pdbx_strand_id
1 'polypeptide(L)'
;MLELAEPRDPAAHASVAERLHLRLIDRDGKAWTLPDDGRRVGGLQARMMVHPLLPMPGVVAGLEVEVSIICHQSQDGVGIQVVLPLDDDATRFMIPGLVYGENRSDASRLRYPRVVFDGVATDSLSSDHWAFRIDRTSHGVVIGWTGSSCLALATDEQSSIGLSGLGFSAGPDSCLLLNFPAREEPVTYVGQDAPAPPEVLTHDWTAGEIAVLRFLLFVLPPDPHAYDAVLRTLYQRDRDRHPVNPWVSVDDGAALAAHGLHRWHFRHEPGVLVETTAFHRLADEAAAVTGDREAMHVGWLSGAPSAHALLTYGRACDFGPYTDAAISVLDTIAGGLAPCGSFWGQWSPAGWDGGWNGHRDWIHARTIAEATLFMMR
;
A
#
# COMPACT_ATOMS: atom_id res chain seq x y z
N MET A 1 14.20 -15.96 24.09
CA MET A 1 13.71 -15.19 25.26
C MET A 1 12.86 -14.07 24.70
N LEU A 2 11.54 -14.17 24.84
CA LEU A 2 10.64 -13.04 24.59
C LEU A 2 10.81 -12.11 25.79
N GLU A 3 11.48 -10.97 25.60
CA GLU A 3 11.40 -9.89 26.58
C GLU A 3 9.92 -9.54 26.74
N LEU A 4 9.43 -9.64 27.98
CA LEU A 4 8.10 -9.18 28.35
C LEU A 4 8.06 -7.68 28.06
N ALA A 5 7.34 -7.31 27.00
CA ALA A 5 7.14 -5.92 26.62
C ALA A 5 6.69 -5.13 27.85
N GLU A 6 7.34 -3.99 28.10
CA GLU A 6 7.00 -3.11 29.21
C GLU A 6 5.50 -2.78 29.19
N PRO A 7 4.87 -2.63 30.38
CA PRO A 7 3.46 -2.29 30.47
C PRO A 7 3.22 -0.95 29.75
N ARG A 8 2.46 -1.03 28.65
CA ARG A 8 2.11 0.09 27.80
C ARG A 8 1.26 1.11 28.55
N ASP A 9 1.49 2.39 28.26
CA ASP A 9 0.81 3.51 28.89
C ASP A 9 -0.69 3.56 28.50
N PRO A 10 -1.61 3.26 29.44
CA PRO A 10 -3.05 3.38 29.19
C PRO A 10 -3.48 4.79 28.77
N ALA A 11 -2.70 5.82 29.12
CA ALA A 11 -2.97 7.20 28.75
C ALA A 11 -2.85 7.42 27.23
N ALA A 12 -1.94 6.70 26.56
CA ALA A 12 -1.78 6.79 25.11
C ALA A 12 -3.02 6.25 24.36
N HIS A 13 -3.72 5.26 24.92
CA HIS A 13 -4.93 4.69 24.31
C HIS A 13 -6.11 5.66 24.41
N ALA A 14 -6.36 6.21 25.60
CA ALA A 14 -7.46 7.14 25.84
C ALA A 14 -7.28 8.43 25.03
N SER A 15 -6.07 8.99 25.04
CA SER A 15 -5.78 10.26 24.36
C SER A 15 -6.03 10.21 22.85
N VAL A 16 -5.71 9.10 22.18
CA VAL A 16 -5.89 9.02 20.73
C VAL A 16 -7.35 8.82 20.34
N ALA A 17 -8.09 8.00 21.08
CA ALA A 17 -9.52 7.79 20.83
C ALA A 17 -10.33 9.09 21.00
N GLU A 18 -9.96 9.93 21.97
CA GLU A 18 -10.62 11.23 22.24
C GLU A 18 -10.48 12.24 21.09
N ARG A 19 -9.52 12.04 20.16
CA ARG A 19 -9.36 12.89 18.97
C ARG A 19 -10.27 12.48 17.80
N LEU A 20 -10.82 11.26 17.85
CA LEU A 20 -11.74 10.80 16.82
C LEU A 20 -13.00 11.67 16.85
N HIS A 21 -13.43 12.11 15.67
CA HIS A 21 -14.70 12.80 15.55
C HIS A 21 -15.46 12.33 14.32
N LEU A 22 -16.78 12.40 14.42
CA LEU A 22 -17.70 12.01 13.36
C LEU A 22 -18.24 13.26 12.67
N ARG A 23 -18.40 13.17 11.35
CA ARG A 23 -19.04 14.18 10.52
C ARG A 23 -20.17 13.53 9.73
N LEU A 24 -21.28 14.22 9.61
CA LEU A 24 -22.29 13.95 8.59
C LEU A 24 -21.88 14.69 7.33
N ILE A 25 -22.05 14.05 6.18
CA ILE A 25 -21.71 14.62 4.87
C ILE A 25 -22.90 14.43 3.94
N ASP A 26 -23.39 15.50 3.33
CA ASP A 26 -24.44 15.40 2.31
C ASP A 26 -23.88 15.16 0.90
N ARG A 27 -24.78 14.97 -0.06
CA ARG A 27 -24.48 14.81 -1.49
C ARG A 27 -23.67 15.95 -2.10
N ASP A 28 -23.73 17.15 -1.52
CA ASP A 28 -23.02 18.33 -2.00
C ASP A 28 -21.63 18.46 -1.32
N GLY A 29 -21.25 17.47 -0.50
CA GLY A 29 -19.98 17.42 0.22
C GLY A 29 -19.95 18.33 1.46
N LYS A 30 -21.08 18.93 1.85
CA LYS A 30 -21.14 19.78 3.03
C LYS A 30 -21.07 18.90 4.28
N ALA A 31 -20.12 19.20 5.14
CA ALA A 31 -19.89 18.45 6.37
C ALA A 31 -20.37 19.22 7.62
N TRP A 32 -20.89 18.48 8.61
CA TRP A 32 -21.14 19.01 9.95
C TRP A 32 -20.89 17.96 11.03
N THR A 33 -20.47 18.40 12.22
CA THR A 33 -20.09 17.51 13.32
C THR A 33 -21.29 16.70 13.81
N LEU A 34 -21.08 15.39 13.99
CA LEU A 34 -21.97 14.48 14.69
C LEU A 34 -21.34 14.13 16.05
N PRO A 35 -21.90 14.61 17.17
CA PRO A 35 -21.45 14.21 18.49
C PRO A 35 -21.63 12.69 18.69
N ASP A 36 -20.64 12.06 19.31
CA ASP A 36 -20.62 10.64 19.67
C ASP A 36 -21.16 10.36 21.10
N ASP A 37 -21.55 11.42 21.81
CA ASP A 37 -22.11 11.40 23.16
C ASP A 37 -23.62 11.10 23.21
N GLY A 38 -24.21 10.71 22.07
CA GLY A 38 -25.63 10.40 21.95
C GLY A 38 -26.53 11.62 21.73
N ARG A 39 -25.99 12.83 21.55
CA ARG A 39 -26.78 13.96 21.07
C ARG A 39 -27.20 13.77 19.60
N ARG A 40 -28.34 14.37 19.25
CA ARG A 40 -28.92 14.27 17.90
C ARG A 40 -28.52 15.45 17.04
N VAL A 41 -28.13 15.20 15.80
CA VAL A 41 -27.87 16.21 14.77
C VAL A 41 -28.43 15.73 13.44
N GLY A 42 -29.23 16.56 12.76
CA GLY A 42 -29.83 16.17 11.47
C GLY A 42 -30.65 14.88 11.53
N GLY A 43 -31.35 14.62 12.65
CA GLY A 43 -32.12 13.40 12.86
C GLY A 43 -31.29 12.15 13.18
N LEU A 44 -29.95 12.21 13.13
CA LEU A 44 -29.05 11.10 13.43
C LEU A 44 -28.46 11.23 14.84
N GLN A 45 -28.20 10.09 15.47
CA GLN A 45 -27.54 9.98 16.77
C GLN A 45 -26.43 8.95 16.67
N ALA A 46 -25.22 9.30 17.12
CA ALA A 46 -24.11 8.37 17.20
C ALA A 46 -23.80 7.97 18.64
N ARG A 47 -23.28 6.75 18.80
CA ARG A 47 -22.60 6.31 20.02
C ARG A 47 -21.35 5.52 19.62
N MET A 48 -20.21 5.92 20.17
CA MET A 48 -18.93 5.23 19.95
C MET A 48 -18.60 4.31 21.13
N MET A 49 -18.09 3.13 20.82
CA MET A 49 -17.50 2.18 21.77
C MET A 49 -16.10 1.84 21.31
N VAL A 50 -15.15 1.83 22.25
CA VAL A 50 -13.73 1.61 21.97
C VAL A 50 -13.25 0.43 22.80
N HIS A 51 -12.64 -0.54 22.13
CA HIS A 51 -12.13 -1.76 22.72
C HIS A 51 -10.63 -1.87 22.44
N PRO A 52 -9.76 -1.98 23.47
CA PRO A 52 -8.34 -2.19 23.23
C PRO A 52 -8.09 -3.56 22.60
N LEU A 53 -7.27 -3.59 21.55
CA LEU A 53 -6.76 -4.83 20.97
C LEU A 53 -5.67 -5.44 21.85
N LEU A 54 -5.46 -6.74 21.68
CA LEU A 54 -4.31 -7.41 22.28
C LEU A 54 -2.99 -6.77 21.79
N PRO A 55 -1.93 -6.74 22.62
CA PRO A 55 -0.64 -6.21 22.21
C PRO A 55 -0.09 -6.90 20.97
N MET A 56 0.38 -6.10 20.01
CA MET A 56 0.97 -6.58 18.76
C MET A 56 2.41 -6.07 18.63
N PRO A 57 3.36 -6.90 18.17
CA PRO A 57 4.73 -6.47 17.91
C PRO A 57 4.77 -5.30 16.92
N GLY A 58 5.54 -4.25 17.24
CA GLY A 58 5.67 -3.06 16.39
C GLY A 58 4.50 -2.06 16.43
N VAL A 59 3.40 -2.38 17.13
CA VAL A 59 2.27 -1.47 17.35
C VAL A 59 2.34 -0.91 18.76
N VAL A 60 2.29 0.41 18.96
CA VAL A 60 2.26 1.05 20.29
C VAL A 60 0.90 0.79 20.95
N ALA A 61 -0.19 1.09 20.25
CA ALA A 61 -1.55 0.84 20.71
C ALA A 61 -2.44 0.41 19.54
N GLY A 62 -3.37 -0.51 19.78
CA GLY A 62 -4.39 -0.91 18.82
C GLY A 62 -5.76 -0.83 19.46
N LEU A 63 -6.74 -0.29 18.75
CA LEU A 63 -8.12 -0.16 19.20
C LEU A 63 -9.06 -0.70 18.12
N GLU A 64 -10.09 -1.41 18.52
CA GLU A 64 -11.28 -1.66 17.72
C GLU A 64 -12.35 -0.66 18.13
N VAL A 65 -12.92 0.04 17.14
CA VAL A 65 -13.93 1.06 17.36
C VAL A 65 -15.22 0.64 16.67
N GLU A 66 -16.30 0.64 17.44
CA GLU A 66 -17.66 0.41 16.95
C GLU A 66 -18.47 1.70 17.10
N VAL A 67 -19.06 2.17 16.01
CA VAL A 67 -19.95 3.34 16.00
C VAL A 67 -21.35 2.87 15.62
N SER A 68 -22.28 3.00 16.57
CA SER A 68 -23.71 2.77 16.33
C SER A 68 -24.37 4.10 15.94
N ILE A 69 -25.00 4.13 14.78
CA ILE A 69 -25.77 5.28 14.29
C ILE A 69 -27.25 4.91 14.31
N ILE A 70 -28.07 5.73 14.94
CA ILE A 70 -29.53 5.59 14.98
C ILE A 70 -30.15 6.76 14.22
N CYS A 71 -30.97 6.44 13.22
CA CYS A 71 -31.76 7.41 12.50
C CYS A 71 -33.13 7.61 13.18
N HIS A 72 -33.42 8.82 13.64
CA HIS A 72 -34.71 9.17 14.25
C HIS A 72 -35.68 9.81 13.26
N GLN A 73 -35.18 10.31 12.13
CA GLN A 73 -35.95 10.97 11.08
C GLN A 73 -35.28 10.66 9.75
N SER A 74 -36.04 10.16 8.77
CA SER A 74 -35.49 9.82 7.44
C SER A 74 -34.67 10.97 6.86
N GLN A 75 -33.52 10.63 6.25
CA GLN A 75 -32.59 11.56 5.64
C GLN A 75 -32.20 11.03 4.26
N ASP A 76 -32.21 11.88 3.25
CA ASP A 76 -31.86 11.48 1.89
C ASP A 76 -30.41 11.86 1.58
N GLY A 77 -29.59 10.86 1.27
CA GLY A 77 -28.23 11.04 0.80
C GLY A 77 -27.29 11.66 1.82
N VAL A 78 -27.18 11.06 3.01
CA VAL A 78 -26.25 11.46 4.07
C VAL A 78 -25.26 10.33 4.38
N GLY A 79 -23.97 10.61 4.29
CA GLY A 79 -22.87 9.73 4.71
C GLY A 79 -22.31 10.08 6.09
N ILE A 80 -21.53 9.17 6.64
CA ILE A 80 -20.75 9.32 7.87
C ILE A 80 -19.26 9.34 7.50
N GLN A 81 -18.54 10.35 7.97
CA GLN A 81 -17.09 10.40 7.88
C GLN A 81 -16.48 10.33 9.28
N VAL A 82 -15.53 9.42 9.46
CA VAL A 82 -14.67 9.36 10.65
C VAL A 82 -13.41 10.14 10.34
N VAL A 83 -13.03 11.03 11.25
CA VAL A 83 -11.83 11.85 11.11
C VAL A 83 -10.93 11.63 12.32
N LEU A 84 -9.66 11.30 12.04
CA LEU A 84 -8.61 11.21 13.04
C LEU A 84 -7.54 12.26 12.72
N PRO A 85 -7.52 13.39 13.47
CA PRO A 85 -6.43 14.36 13.39
C PRO A 85 -5.09 13.71 13.73
N LEU A 86 -4.05 14.11 13.00
CA LEU A 86 -2.67 13.86 13.39
C LEU A 86 -2.23 14.90 14.44
N ASP A 87 -1.13 14.62 15.14
CA ASP A 87 -0.59 15.52 16.18
C ASP A 87 0.14 16.75 15.62
N ASP A 88 0.46 16.74 14.33
CA ASP A 88 1.23 17.75 13.62
C ASP A 88 1.01 17.57 12.11
N ASP A 89 1.64 18.41 11.30
CA ASP A 89 1.66 18.31 9.85
C ASP A 89 2.16 16.92 9.41
N ALA A 90 1.41 16.31 8.49
CA ALA A 90 1.80 15.05 7.91
C ALA A 90 3.08 15.22 7.09
N THR A 91 4.05 14.34 7.29
CA THR A 91 5.25 14.23 6.46
C THR A 91 5.08 13.17 5.37
N ARG A 92 4.10 12.27 5.54
CA ARG A 92 3.84 11.15 4.64
C ARG A 92 2.43 10.60 4.85
N PHE A 93 1.84 10.10 3.78
CA PHE A 93 0.68 9.21 3.82
C PHE A 93 0.97 7.90 3.08
N MET A 94 0.19 6.87 3.41
CA MET A 94 0.14 5.61 2.70
C MET A 94 -1.30 5.09 2.62
N ILE A 95 -1.72 4.73 1.41
CA ILE A 95 -2.85 3.86 1.15
C ILE A 95 -2.30 2.73 0.28
N PRO A 96 -2.19 1.48 0.78
CA PRO A 96 -1.53 0.40 0.07
C PRO A 96 -2.06 0.18 -1.34
N GLY A 97 -1.16 0.21 -2.33
CA GLY A 97 -1.49 0.07 -3.75
C GLY A 97 -1.95 1.36 -4.44
N LEU A 98 -2.05 2.49 -3.71
CA LEU A 98 -2.62 3.73 -4.25
C LEU A 98 -1.77 4.97 -3.97
N VAL A 99 -1.30 5.15 -2.72
CA VAL A 99 -0.50 6.32 -2.29
C VAL A 99 0.67 5.86 -1.41
N TYR A 100 1.86 6.39 -1.64
CA TYR A 100 2.99 6.33 -0.71
C TYR A 100 3.88 7.57 -0.80
N GLY A 101 4.00 8.34 0.28
CA GLY A 101 4.71 9.63 0.23
C GLY A 101 3.96 10.65 -0.61
N GLU A 102 4.67 11.37 -1.48
CA GLU A 102 4.04 12.24 -2.49
C GLU A 102 3.36 11.43 -3.62
N ASN A 103 3.58 10.11 -3.67
CA ASN A 103 3.19 9.17 -4.72
C ASN A 103 3.92 9.39 -6.07
N ARG A 104 4.04 10.64 -6.53
CA ARG A 104 4.89 11.04 -7.64
C ARG A 104 5.56 12.39 -7.41
N SER A 105 6.73 12.54 -8.01
CA SER A 105 7.41 13.84 -8.04
C SER A 105 6.69 14.81 -8.96
N ASP A 106 6.88 16.11 -8.71
CA ASP A 106 6.33 17.19 -9.52
C ASP A 106 6.85 17.15 -10.97
N ALA A 107 8.06 16.63 -11.18
CA ALA A 107 8.64 16.44 -12.51
C ALA A 107 8.08 15.23 -13.28
N SER A 108 7.23 14.40 -12.66
CA SER A 108 6.65 13.22 -13.31
C SER A 108 5.76 13.63 -14.48
N ARG A 109 6.05 13.10 -15.67
CA ARG A 109 5.18 13.25 -16.85
C ARG A 109 3.93 12.38 -16.78
N LEU A 110 3.98 11.28 -16.02
CA LEU A 110 2.83 10.41 -15.79
C LEU A 110 1.89 11.07 -14.78
N ARG A 111 0.60 11.13 -15.13
CA ARG A 111 -0.44 11.73 -14.30
C ARG A 111 -1.20 10.64 -13.55
N TYR A 112 -0.94 10.54 -12.25
CA TYR A 112 -1.70 9.74 -11.29
C TYR A 112 -1.78 10.53 -9.97
N PRO A 113 -2.63 10.14 -9.00
CA PRO A 113 -2.83 10.93 -7.78
C PRO A 113 -1.51 11.31 -7.10
N ARG A 114 -1.34 12.59 -6.79
CA ARG A 114 -0.18 13.17 -6.10
C ARG A 114 -0.64 13.85 -4.82
N VAL A 115 0.09 13.62 -3.74
CA VAL A 115 -0.12 14.34 -2.48
C VAL A 115 0.69 15.63 -2.49
N VAL A 116 0.02 16.75 -2.18
CA VAL A 116 0.65 18.04 -1.98
C VAL A 116 0.75 18.27 -0.46
N PHE A 117 1.95 18.10 0.10
CA PHE A 117 2.19 18.43 1.53
C PHE A 117 2.36 19.93 1.73
N ASP A 118 3.15 20.55 0.85
CA ASP A 118 3.43 21.98 0.83
C ASP A 118 3.21 22.54 -0.58
N GLY A 119 2.55 23.69 -0.68
CA GLY A 119 2.39 24.43 -1.93
C GLY A 119 1.02 24.31 -2.59
N VAL A 120 0.98 24.54 -3.89
CA VAL A 120 -0.27 24.62 -4.67
C VAL A 120 -0.36 23.43 -5.62
N ALA A 121 -1.54 22.82 -5.72
CA ALA A 121 -1.85 21.80 -6.71
C ALA A 121 -1.52 22.29 -8.12
N THR A 122 -0.67 21.54 -8.83
CA THR A 122 -0.21 21.90 -10.18
C THR A 122 -1.09 21.31 -11.29
N ASP A 123 -1.94 20.34 -10.97
CA ASP A 123 -2.90 19.69 -11.87
C ASP A 123 -4.11 19.10 -11.11
N SER A 124 -5.09 18.57 -11.85
CA SER A 124 -6.30 17.95 -11.28
C SER A 124 -6.06 16.61 -10.55
N LEU A 125 -4.87 16.03 -10.71
CA LEU A 125 -4.42 14.82 -10.03
C LEU A 125 -3.39 15.14 -8.94
N SER A 126 -3.40 16.38 -8.44
CA SER A 126 -2.57 16.85 -7.34
C SER A 126 -3.48 17.51 -6.32
N SER A 127 -3.43 17.04 -5.08
CA SER A 127 -4.21 17.63 -4.00
C SER A 127 -3.55 17.34 -2.66
N ASP A 128 -3.77 18.24 -1.71
CA ASP A 128 -3.50 18.05 -0.29
C ASP A 128 -4.55 17.15 0.37
N HIS A 129 -5.69 16.93 -0.28
CA HIS A 129 -6.77 16.09 0.22
C HIS A 129 -7.11 14.98 -0.77
N TRP A 130 -7.30 13.75 -0.27
CA TRP A 130 -7.76 12.65 -1.09
C TRP A 130 -8.74 11.76 -0.34
N ALA A 131 -9.77 11.31 -1.07
CA ALA A 131 -10.62 10.19 -0.68
C ALA A 131 -10.72 9.20 -1.84
N PHE A 132 -10.68 7.91 -1.52
CA PHE A 132 -10.78 6.82 -2.47
C PHE A 132 -11.75 5.76 -1.98
N ARG A 133 -12.39 5.06 -2.92
CA ARG A 133 -13.04 3.79 -2.63
C ARG A 133 -12.03 2.74 -2.22
N ILE A 134 -12.40 1.97 -1.21
CA ILE A 134 -11.52 0.96 -0.62
C ILE A 134 -11.25 -0.23 -1.56
N ASP A 135 -12.16 -0.51 -2.50
CA ASP A 135 -12.01 -1.60 -3.48
C ASP A 135 -10.92 -1.35 -4.54
N ARG A 136 -10.30 -0.16 -4.51
CA ARG A 136 -9.12 0.20 -5.31
C ARG A 136 -7.80 -0.04 -4.60
N THR A 137 -7.86 -0.42 -3.33
CA THR A 137 -6.70 -0.54 -2.45
C THR A 137 -6.35 -2.00 -2.24
N SER A 138 -5.06 -2.30 -2.03
CA SER A 138 -4.67 -3.68 -1.74
C SER A 138 -5.02 -4.09 -0.30
N HIS A 139 -5.14 -3.11 0.60
CA HIS A 139 -5.55 -3.30 1.99
C HIS A 139 -6.40 -2.10 2.41
N GLY A 140 -7.45 -2.39 3.17
CA GLY A 140 -8.39 -1.39 3.69
C GLY A 140 -7.82 -0.52 4.82
N VAL A 141 -6.69 0.16 4.60
CA VAL A 141 -6.00 0.97 5.61
C VAL A 141 -5.42 2.25 5.01
N VAL A 142 -5.53 3.34 5.77
CA VAL A 142 -4.82 4.60 5.53
C VAL A 142 -3.91 4.91 6.70
N ILE A 143 -2.68 5.34 6.40
CA ILE A 143 -1.62 5.57 7.39
C ILE A 143 -1.02 6.96 7.17
N GLY A 144 -0.78 7.69 8.25
CA GLY A 144 -0.13 9.01 8.22
C GLY A 144 1.00 9.10 9.24
N TRP A 145 2.08 9.75 8.85
CA TRP A 145 3.24 10.03 9.70
C TRP A 145 3.38 11.51 9.94
N THR A 146 3.74 11.87 11.16
CA THR A 146 4.26 13.18 11.54
C THR A 146 5.73 13.06 11.90
N GLY A 147 6.37 14.14 12.37
CA GLY A 147 7.72 14.06 12.94
C GLY A 147 7.80 13.26 14.24
N SER A 148 6.67 13.02 14.92
CA SER A 148 6.63 12.47 16.28
C SER A 148 5.77 11.22 16.43
N SER A 149 4.85 10.96 15.51
CA SER A 149 3.91 9.84 15.59
C SER A 149 3.59 9.25 14.22
N CYS A 150 3.05 8.02 14.24
CA CYS A 150 2.42 7.41 13.09
C CYS A 150 1.06 6.84 13.52
N LEU A 151 0.03 7.11 12.73
CA LEU A 151 -1.34 6.66 12.99
C LEU A 151 -1.86 5.90 11.77
N ALA A 152 -2.73 4.92 12.02
CA ALA A 152 -3.44 4.23 10.96
C ALA A 152 -4.92 4.02 11.30
N LEU A 153 -5.78 4.12 10.28
CA LEU A 153 -7.18 3.71 10.34
C LEU A 153 -7.41 2.59 9.32
N ALA A 154 -8.03 1.50 9.76
CA ALA A 154 -8.37 0.38 8.88
C ALA A 154 -9.84 -0.01 9.00
N THR A 155 -10.48 -0.41 7.90
CA THR A 155 -11.87 -0.87 7.89
C THR A 155 -12.07 -1.95 6.83
N ASP A 156 -13.21 -2.63 6.89
CA ASP A 156 -13.58 -3.65 5.91
C ASP A 156 -14.13 -2.99 4.62
N GLU A 157 -14.07 -3.73 3.51
CA GLU A 157 -14.51 -3.21 2.20
C GLU A 157 -15.96 -2.71 2.21
N GLN A 158 -16.84 -3.40 2.94
CA GLN A 158 -18.26 -3.10 3.04
C GLN A 158 -18.63 -2.75 4.47
N SER A 159 -19.43 -1.70 4.63
CA SER A 159 -20.08 -1.32 5.88
C SER A 159 -21.58 -1.60 5.83
N SER A 160 -22.30 -1.38 6.94
CA SER A 160 -23.76 -1.54 6.96
C SER A 160 -24.51 -0.54 6.08
N ILE A 161 -23.86 0.54 5.63
CA ILE A 161 -24.46 1.57 4.78
C ILE A 161 -23.85 1.64 3.39
N GLY A 162 -22.99 0.68 3.00
CA GLY A 162 -22.42 0.57 1.65
C GLY A 162 -20.90 0.44 1.63
N LEU A 163 -20.32 0.58 0.44
CA LEU A 163 -18.88 0.49 0.19
C LEU A 163 -18.13 1.51 1.05
N SER A 164 -17.07 1.08 1.74
CA SER A 164 -16.25 1.95 2.56
C SER A 164 -15.24 2.74 1.73
N GLY A 165 -14.80 3.89 2.21
CA GLY A 165 -13.75 4.70 1.61
C GLY A 165 -12.65 5.04 2.60
N LEU A 166 -11.46 5.30 2.08
CA LEU A 166 -10.27 5.72 2.82
C LEU A 166 -9.85 7.10 2.33
N GLY A 167 -9.23 7.90 3.18
CA GLY A 167 -8.72 9.20 2.75
C GLY A 167 -7.81 9.86 3.76
N PHE A 168 -7.31 11.02 3.39
CA PHE A 168 -6.48 11.87 4.23
C PHE A 168 -6.56 13.33 3.77
N SER A 169 -6.12 14.23 4.65
CA SER A 169 -5.79 15.62 4.31
C SER A 169 -4.41 15.94 4.85
N ALA A 170 -3.59 16.66 4.08
CA ALA A 170 -2.30 17.21 4.45
C ALA A 170 -2.43 18.68 4.90
N GLY A 171 -1.34 19.24 5.46
CA GLY A 171 -1.27 20.62 5.94
C GLY A 171 -1.58 20.79 7.43
N PRO A 172 -1.86 22.02 7.91
CA PRO A 172 -2.05 22.35 9.34
C PRO A 172 -3.09 21.52 10.08
N ASP A 173 -4.10 21.03 9.35
CA ASP A 173 -5.19 20.19 9.88
C ASP A 173 -5.07 18.75 9.39
N SER A 174 -3.83 18.25 9.30
CA SER A 174 -3.53 16.92 8.78
C SER A 174 -4.34 15.84 9.49
N CYS A 175 -5.00 14.97 8.72
CA CYS A 175 -5.88 13.95 9.29
C CYS A 175 -6.01 12.71 8.39
N LEU A 176 -6.43 11.61 9.01
CA LEU A 176 -6.85 10.38 8.35
C LEU A 176 -8.38 10.31 8.34
N LEU A 177 -8.92 9.73 7.28
CA LEU A 177 -10.36 9.69 7.01
C LEU A 177 -10.82 8.27 6.70
N LEU A 178 -11.98 7.91 7.24
CA LEU A 178 -12.81 6.82 6.73
C LEU A 178 -14.14 7.40 6.28
N ASN A 179 -14.63 6.98 5.12
CA ASN A 179 -15.90 7.45 4.56
C ASN A 179 -16.88 6.27 4.46
N PHE A 180 -18.10 6.45 4.97
CA PHE A 180 -19.17 5.46 4.92
C PHE A 180 -20.47 6.14 4.45
N PRO A 181 -20.90 5.99 3.20
CA PRO A 181 -20.22 5.26 2.11
C PRO A 181 -18.98 5.97 1.54
N ALA A 182 -18.31 5.34 0.59
CA ALA A 182 -17.07 5.78 -0.02
C ALA A 182 -17.19 7.08 -0.81
N ARG A 183 -16.06 7.77 -0.99
CA ARG A 183 -15.94 8.98 -1.81
C ARG A 183 -14.69 8.88 -2.68
N GLU A 184 -14.72 9.51 -3.83
CA GLU A 184 -13.58 9.73 -4.73
C GLU A 184 -13.40 11.24 -4.90
N GLU A 185 -12.42 11.80 -4.19
CA GLU A 185 -12.19 13.25 -4.15
C GLU A 185 -10.69 13.58 -4.18
N PRO A 186 -10.29 14.70 -4.81
CA PRO A 186 -11.13 15.71 -5.47
C PRO A 186 -11.62 15.29 -6.86
N VAL A 187 -11.18 14.13 -7.36
CA VAL A 187 -11.54 13.56 -8.66
C VAL A 187 -11.57 12.04 -8.56
N THR A 188 -12.21 11.38 -9.51
CA THR A 188 -12.14 9.93 -9.65
C THR A 188 -11.00 9.55 -10.62
N TYR A 189 -9.92 8.99 -10.09
CA TYR A 189 -8.84 8.48 -10.94
C TYR A 189 -9.28 7.18 -11.63
N VAL A 190 -9.24 7.14 -12.96
CA VAL A 190 -9.69 5.99 -13.78
C VAL A 190 -8.54 5.39 -14.60
N GLY A 191 -7.29 5.61 -14.20
CA GLY A 191 -6.11 5.10 -14.91
C GLY A 191 -5.75 5.89 -16.18
N GLN A 192 -6.28 7.10 -16.36
CA GLN A 192 -6.05 7.96 -17.52
C GLN A 192 -5.65 9.37 -17.09
N ASP A 193 -5.00 10.13 -17.99
CA ASP A 193 -4.56 11.50 -17.75
C ASP A 193 -5.72 12.47 -17.45
N ALA A 194 -6.92 12.18 -17.96
CA ALA A 194 -8.13 12.94 -17.68
C ALA A 194 -8.94 12.21 -16.60
N PRO A 195 -8.93 12.67 -15.33
CA PRO A 195 -9.74 12.05 -14.30
C PRO A 195 -11.22 12.33 -14.52
N ALA A 196 -12.07 11.44 -14.02
CA ALA A 196 -13.52 11.68 -13.99
C ALA A 196 -13.88 12.64 -12.84
N PRO A 197 -15.08 13.26 -12.86
CA PRO A 197 -15.55 14.08 -11.75
C PRO A 197 -15.52 13.33 -10.40
N PRO A 198 -15.43 14.05 -9.27
CA PRO A 198 -15.54 13.42 -7.96
C PRO A 198 -16.85 12.65 -7.80
N GLU A 199 -16.79 11.54 -7.06
CA GLU A 199 -17.93 10.65 -6.77
C GLU A 199 -18.18 10.68 -5.25
N VAL A 200 -19.40 11.02 -4.85
CA VAL A 200 -19.82 11.02 -3.44
C VAL A 200 -20.93 10.00 -3.28
N LEU A 201 -20.61 8.82 -2.76
CA LEU A 201 -21.62 7.84 -2.41
C LEU A 201 -22.28 8.25 -1.10
N THR A 202 -23.59 8.07 -1.02
CA THR A 202 -24.40 8.46 0.13
C THR A 202 -25.37 7.35 0.50
N HIS A 203 -25.98 7.46 1.69
CA HIS A 203 -26.98 6.52 2.18
C HIS A 203 -28.31 7.24 2.43
N ASP A 204 -29.41 6.62 1.99
CA ASP A 204 -30.76 7.07 2.27
C ASP A 204 -31.25 6.39 3.56
N TRP A 205 -31.31 7.17 4.64
CA TRP A 205 -31.66 6.68 5.96
C TRP A 205 -33.16 6.58 6.14
N THR A 206 -33.61 5.48 6.74
CA THR A 206 -35.00 5.32 7.18
C THR A 206 -35.14 5.61 8.67
N ALA A 207 -36.22 6.30 9.07
CA ALA A 207 -36.51 6.48 10.49
C ALA A 207 -36.61 5.13 11.23
N GLY A 208 -35.88 5.00 12.33
CA GLY A 208 -35.73 3.78 13.11
C GLY A 208 -34.57 2.88 12.68
N GLU A 209 -33.91 3.18 11.57
CA GLU A 209 -32.74 2.43 11.09
C GLU A 209 -31.55 2.54 12.07
N ILE A 210 -30.83 1.43 12.21
CA ILE A 210 -29.61 1.34 13.01
C ILE A 210 -28.49 0.81 12.11
N ALA A 211 -27.44 1.59 11.96
CA ALA A 211 -26.22 1.22 11.27
C ALA A 211 -25.08 1.01 12.28
N VAL A 212 -24.19 0.06 12.01
CA VAL A 212 -23.02 -0.22 12.85
C VAL A 212 -21.77 -0.20 11.98
N LEU A 213 -20.91 0.78 12.24
CA LEU A 213 -19.63 0.95 11.55
C LEU A 213 -18.51 0.40 12.44
N ARG A 214 -17.61 -0.40 11.86
CA ARG A 214 -16.46 -0.98 12.56
C ARG A 214 -15.17 -0.60 11.86
N PHE A 215 -14.19 -0.18 12.65
CA PHE A 215 -12.86 0.10 12.15
C PHE A 215 -11.81 -0.12 13.25
N LEU A 216 -10.56 -0.24 12.83
CA LEU A 216 -9.40 -0.33 13.70
C LEU A 216 -8.64 0.98 13.67
N LEU A 217 -8.08 1.34 14.82
CA LEU A 217 -7.13 2.42 14.97
C LEU A 217 -5.81 1.84 15.48
N PHE A 218 -4.70 2.30 14.90
CA PHE A 218 -3.37 1.95 15.36
C PHE A 218 -2.55 3.20 15.68
N VAL A 219 -1.82 3.14 16.78
CA VAL A 219 -0.76 4.09 17.16
C VAL A 219 0.57 3.37 17.00
N LEU A 220 1.50 4.03 16.33
CA LEU A 220 2.75 3.46 15.85
C LEU A 220 3.91 4.41 16.18
N PRO A 221 5.15 3.89 16.29
CA PRO A 221 6.32 4.76 16.36
C PRO A 221 6.45 5.57 15.05
N PRO A 222 7.13 6.73 15.06
CA PRO A 222 7.37 7.56 13.87
C PRO A 222 8.38 6.92 12.87
N ASP A 223 8.48 5.60 12.86
CA ASP A 223 9.32 4.84 11.93
C ASP A 223 8.63 4.79 10.55
N PRO A 224 9.31 5.18 9.46
CA PRO A 224 8.80 5.04 8.09
C PRO A 224 8.31 3.64 7.72
N HIS A 225 8.80 2.60 8.40
CA HIS A 225 8.42 1.20 8.20
C HIS A 225 7.42 0.66 9.24
N ALA A 226 6.89 1.51 10.13
CA ALA A 226 5.92 1.08 11.14
C ALA A 226 4.64 0.46 10.54
N TYR A 227 4.34 0.76 9.27
CA TYR A 227 3.23 0.15 8.54
C TYR A 227 3.32 -1.38 8.45
N ASP A 228 4.52 -1.96 8.49
CA ASP A 228 4.72 -3.42 8.41
C ASP A 228 3.94 -4.18 9.49
N ALA A 229 3.92 -3.64 10.70
CA ALA A 229 3.21 -4.23 11.84
C ALA A 229 1.69 -4.21 11.64
N VAL A 230 1.17 -3.12 11.07
CA VAL A 230 -0.26 -2.98 10.74
C VAL A 230 -0.64 -3.96 9.64
N LEU A 231 0.10 -3.99 8.53
CA LEU A 231 -0.23 -4.87 7.40
C LEU A 231 -0.18 -6.36 7.80
N ARG A 232 0.80 -6.76 8.61
CA ARG A 232 0.86 -8.13 9.16
C ARG A 232 -0.33 -8.44 10.05
N THR A 233 -0.75 -7.49 10.88
CA THR A 233 -1.91 -7.63 11.76
C THR A 233 -3.18 -7.82 10.94
N LEU A 234 -3.42 -6.94 9.96
CA LEU A 234 -4.58 -7.02 9.08
C LEU A 234 -4.59 -8.35 8.31
N TYR A 235 -3.46 -8.75 7.74
CA TYR A 235 -3.33 -10.05 7.08
C TYR A 235 -3.67 -11.22 8.02
N GLN A 236 -3.16 -11.22 9.25
CA GLN A 236 -3.45 -12.28 10.22
C GLN A 236 -4.93 -12.32 10.61
N ARG A 237 -5.56 -11.16 10.77
CA ARG A 237 -7.00 -11.04 11.05
C ARG A 237 -7.86 -11.55 9.89
N ASP A 238 -7.45 -11.23 8.67
CA ASP A 238 -8.32 -11.32 7.48
C ASP A 238 -8.08 -12.57 6.63
N ARG A 239 -6.91 -13.23 6.73
CA ARG A 239 -6.55 -14.38 5.88
C ARG A 239 -7.56 -15.53 5.90
N ASP A 240 -8.25 -15.76 7.02
CA ASP A 240 -9.20 -16.85 7.15
C ASP A 240 -10.60 -16.44 6.60
N ARG A 241 -10.88 -15.13 6.52
CA ARG A 241 -12.10 -14.55 5.93
C ARG A 241 -11.96 -14.34 4.42
N HIS A 242 -10.74 -14.14 3.94
CA HIS A 242 -10.41 -13.86 2.54
C HIS A 242 -9.45 -14.93 2.00
N PRO A 243 -9.93 -16.16 1.76
CA PRO A 243 -9.10 -17.20 1.19
C PRO A 243 -8.59 -16.77 -0.19
N VAL A 244 -7.34 -17.13 -0.51
CA VAL A 244 -6.73 -16.84 -1.81
C VAL A 244 -7.61 -17.44 -2.91
N ASN A 245 -8.12 -16.59 -3.79
CA ASN A 245 -8.95 -16.97 -4.93
C ASN A 245 -8.22 -16.57 -6.23
N PRO A 246 -7.26 -17.38 -6.70
CA PRO A 246 -6.47 -17.03 -7.86
C PRO A 246 -7.34 -17.08 -9.13
N TRP A 247 -7.31 -16.00 -9.90
CA TRP A 247 -7.94 -15.88 -11.22
C TRP A 247 -7.33 -16.76 -12.32
N VAL A 248 -6.16 -17.36 -12.09
CA VAL A 248 -5.45 -18.25 -13.02
C VAL A 248 -4.97 -19.49 -12.26
N SER A 249 -4.80 -20.61 -12.98
CA SER A 249 -4.19 -21.79 -12.40
C SER A 249 -2.72 -21.54 -12.04
N VAL A 250 -2.13 -22.42 -11.22
CA VAL A 250 -0.68 -22.36 -10.92
C VAL A 250 0.14 -22.49 -12.20
N ASP A 251 -0.29 -23.37 -13.12
CA ASP A 251 0.41 -23.61 -14.40
C ASP A 251 0.33 -22.39 -15.32
N ASP A 252 -0.86 -21.78 -15.45
CA ASP A 252 -1.04 -20.53 -16.21
C ASP A 252 -0.23 -19.39 -15.58
N GLY A 253 -0.22 -19.30 -14.25
CA GLY A 253 0.59 -18.33 -13.51
C GLY A 253 2.09 -18.51 -13.78
N ALA A 254 2.57 -19.75 -13.81
CA ALA A 254 3.95 -20.07 -14.15
C ALA A 254 4.28 -19.71 -15.61
N ALA A 255 3.36 -20.00 -16.54
CA ALA A 255 3.51 -19.64 -17.95
C ALA A 255 3.59 -18.13 -18.16
N LEU A 256 2.70 -17.36 -17.51
CA LEU A 256 2.69 -15.90 -17.56
C LEU A 256 3.95 -15.31 -16.92
N ALA A 257 4.40 -15.86 -15.79
CA ALA A 257 5.63 -15.42 -15.13
C ALA A 257 6.88 -15.67 -15.99
N ALA A 258 7.01 -16.87 -16.58
CA ALA A 258 8.10 -17.20 -17.49
C ALA A 258 8.09 -16.30 -18.73
N HIS A 259 6.90 -16.07 -19.29
CA HIS A 259 6.72 -15.13 -20.40
C HIS A 259 7.16 -13.71 -20.03
N GLY A 260 6.73 -13.19 -18.88
CA GLY A 260 7.11 -11.86 -18.42
C GLY A 260 8.61 -11.72 -18.17
N LEU A 261 9.23 -12.70 -17.47
CA LEU A 261 10.68 -12.75 -17.23
C LEU A 261 11.47 -12.70 -18.54
N HIS A 262 11.09 -13.51 -19.52
CA HIS A 262 11.79 -13.52 -20.81
C HIS A 262 11.47 -12.28 -21.67
N ARG A 263 10.20 -11.87 -21.76
CA ARG A 263 9.79 -10.79 -22.68
C ARG A 263 10.21 -9.42 -22.18
N TRP A 264 10.04 -9.14 -20.90
CA TRP A 264 10.19 -7.78 -20.36
C TRP A 264 11.50 -7.59 -19.60
N HIS A 265 11.94 -8.61 -18.85
CA HIS A 265 13.10 -8.49 -17.96
C HIS A 265 14.42 -8.95 -18.60
N PHE A 266 14.40 -9.92 -19.50
CA PHE A 266 15.63 -10.45 -20.09
C PHE A 266 16.27 -9.45 -21.07
N ARG A 267 17.60 -9.31 -21.01
CA ARG A 267 18.44 -8.60 -21.98
C ARG A 267 19.55 -9.54 -22.42
N HIS A 268 19.69 -9.74 -23.74
CA HIS A 268 20.60 -10.73 -24.31
C HIS A 268 22.08 -10.41 -24.11
N GLU A 269 22.45 -9.14 -24.13
CA GLU A 269 23.83 -8.69 -23.97
C GLU A 269 23.88 -7.66 -22.82
N PRO A 270 24.48 -7.98 -21.66
CA PRO A 270 25.35 -9.13 -21.39
C PRO A 270 24.63 -10.43 -20.94
N GLY A 271 23.31 -10.52 -20.96
CA GLY A 271 22.59 -11.68 -20.40
C GLY A 271 22.19 -11.40 -18.97
N VAL A 272 21.11 -10.64 -18.78
CA VAL A 272 20.65 -10.20 -17.46
C VAL A 272 19.12 -10.21 -17.38
N LEU A 273 18.60 -10.41 -16.17
CA LEU A 273 17.20 -10.15 -15.83
C LEU A 273 17.15 -8.82 -15.08
N VAL A 274 16.76 -7.74 -15.76
CA VAL A 274 16.64 -6.43 -15.11
C VAL A 274 15.49 -6.47 -14.10
N GLU A 275 15.73 -6.00 -12.88
CA GLU A 275 14.77 -6.17 -11.80
C GLU A 275 13.51 -5.32 -12.00
N THR A 276 13.69 -4.06 -12.40
CA THR A 276 12.60 -3.11 -12.55
C THR A 276 12.38 -2.79 -14.01
N THR A 277 11.28 -3.26 -14.57
CA THR A 277 10.79 -2.88 -15.88
C THR A 277 9.64 -1.90 -15.74
N ALA A 278 9.56 -0.90 -16.60
CA ALA A 278 8.44 0.04 -16.61
C ALA A 278 7.11 -0.71 -16.80
N PHE A 279 6.12 -0.45 -15.95
CA PHE A 279 4.78 -1.03 -16.05
C PHE A 279 4.07 -0.61 -17.34
N HIS A 280 4.18 0.67 -17.71
CA HIS A 280 3.66 1.19 -18.96
C HIS A 280 4.74 1.10 -20.05
N ARG A 281 4.59 0.11 -20.95
CA ARG A 281 5.44 -0.05 -22.14
C ARG A 281 4.58 0.28 -23.36
N LEU A 282 5.00 1.30 -24.14
CA LEU A 282 4.32 1.68 -25.39
C LEU A 282 4.62 0.71 -26.54
N ALA A 283 5.70 -0.08 -26.41
CA ALA A 283 6.10 -1.11 -27.35
C ALA A 283 6.21 -2.46 -26.64
N ASP A 284 5.81 -3.50 -27.35
CA ASP A 284 5.75 -4.88 -26.84
C ASP A 284 7.09 -5.61 -27.01
N GLU A 285 8.21 -4.92 -26.72
CA GLU A 285 9.58 -5.38 -27.04
C GLU A 285 10.48 -5.46 -25.80
N ALA A 286 11.49 -6.34 -25.89
CA ALA A 286 12.53 -6.58 -24.88
C ALA A 286 13.59 -5.47 -24.79
N ALA A 287 13.47 -4.41 -25.60
CA ALA A 287 14.37 -3.26 -25.55
C ALA A 287 14.22 -2.51 -24.22
N ALA A 288 15.30 -1.89 -23.76
CA ALA A 288 15.23 -0.95 -22.65
C ALA A 288 14.33 0.23 -23.03
N VAL A 289 13.37 0.55 -22.16
CA VAL A 289 12.50 1.71 -22.31
C VAL A 289 12.72 2.70 -21.19
N THR A 290 12.30 3.95 -21.39
CA THR A 290 12.32 4.95 -20.32
C THR A 290 11.54 4.45 -19.10
N GLY A 291 12.20 4.37 -17.95
CA GLY A 291 11.64 3.85 -16.70
C GLY A 291 12.15 2.46 -16.32
N ASP A 292 12.80 1.73 -17.24
CA ASP A 292 13.54 0.52 -16.88
C ASP A 292 14.74 0.91 -16.01
N ARG A 293 14.99 0.14 -14.95
CA ARG A 293 16.25 0.20 -14.18
C ARG A 293 17.13 -0.93 -14.66
N GLU A 294 18.14 -0.59 -15.46
CA GLU A 294 19.14 -1.55 -15.93
C GLU A 294 20.09 -1.96 -14.80
N ALA A 295 19.57 -2.77 -13.89
CA ALA A 295 20.32 -3.39 -12.82
C ALA A 295 19.74 -4.77 -12.52
N MET A 296 20.61 -5.71 -12.16
CA MET A 296 20.23 -7.07 -11.77
C MET A 296 20.89 -7.38 -10.43
N HIS A 297 20.10 -7.62 -9.39
CA HIS A 297 20.62 -8.27 -8.19
C HIS A 297 20.90 -9.72 -8.51
N VAL A 298 21.98 -10.27 -7.94
CA VAL A 298 22.30 -11.69 -8.16
C VAL A 298 21.31 -12.64 -7.45
N GLY A 299 20.52 -12.11 -6.51
CA GLY A 299 19.51 -12.83 -5.73
C GLY A 299 18.17 -12.08 -5.68
N TRP A 300 17.27 -12.46 -4.76
CA TRP A 300 15.92 -11.91 -4.63
C TRP A 300 15.02 -12.12 -5.86
N LEU A 301 14.41 -11.02 -6.37
CA LEU A 301 13.42 -11.00 -7.44
C LEU A 301 14.08 -10.96 -8.84
N SER A 302 15.40 -10.86 -8.92
CA SER A 302 16.20 -10.90 -10.15
C SER A 302 17.36 -11.88 -10.01
N GLY A 303 18.19 -12.02 -11.05
CA GLY A 303 19.38 -12.86 -11.01
C GLY A 303 19.11 -14.35 -10.86
N ALA A 304 19.88 -15.03 -10.02
CA ALA A 304 19.93 -16.50 -9.99
C ALA A 304 18.62 -17.18 -9.59
N PRO A 305 17.83 -16.73 -8.59
CA PRO A 305 16.53 -17.35 -8.28
C PRO A 305 15.55 -17.28 -9.45
N SER A 306 15.40 -16.11 -10.07
CA SER A 306 14.49 -15.90 -11.19
C SER A 306 14.97 -16.60 -12.46
N ALA A 307 16.28 -16.61 -12.73
CA ALA A 307 16.87 -17.37 -13.82
C ALA A 307 16.70 -18.87 -13.62
N HIS A 308 16.95 -19.40 -12.41
CA HIS A 308 16.69 -20.81 -12.11
C HIS A 308 15.21 -21.17 -12.29
N ALA A 309 14.28 -20.31 -11.88
CA ALA A 309 12.85 -20.53 -12.12
C ALA A 309 12.51 -20.57 -13.62
N LEU A 310 13.06 -19.64 -14.41
CA LEU A 310 12.90 -19.61 -15.86
C LEU A 310 13.52 -20.85 -16.53
N LEU A 311 14.68 -21.30 -16.07
CA LEU A 311 15.34 -22.53 -16.52
C LEU A 311 14.51 -23.77 -16.23
N THR A 312 13.96 -23.84 -15.01
CA THR A 312 13.13 -24.97 -14.56
C THR A 312 11.87 -25.07 -15.41
N TYR A 313 11.18 -23.94 -15.61
CA TYR A 313 9.99 -23.88 -16.45
C TYR A 313 10.31 -24.19 -17.92
N GLY A 314 11.37 -23.58 -18.47
CA GLY A 314 11.82 -23.83 -19.84
C GLY A 314 12.12 -25.30 -20.11
N ARG A 315 12.76 -26.00 -19.17
CA ARG A 315 13.01 -27.45 -19.28
C ARG A 315 11.74 -28.27 -19.14
N ALA A 316 10.87 -27.93 -18.19
CA ALA A 316 9.62 -28.67 -17.97
C ALA A 316 8.67 -28.60 -19.17
N CYS A 317 8.68 -27.47 -19.90
CA CYS A 317 7.84 -27.24 -21.07
C CYS A 317 8.55 -27.47 -22.42
N ASP A 318 9.80 -27.95 -22.41
CA ASP A 318 10.64 -28.11 -23.60
C ASP A 318 10.72 -26.84 -24.47
N PHE A 319 10.88 -25.69 -23.82
CA PHE A 319 10.95 -24.38 -24.47
C PHE A 319 12.38 -23.81 -24.42
N GLY A 320 13.12 -24.05 -25.49
CA GLY A 320 14.52 -23.65 -25.67
C GLY A 320 14.81 -22.18 -25.33
N PRO A 321 14.04 -21.19 -25.84
CA PRO A 321 14.35 -19.78 -25.60
C PRO A 321 14.41 -19.37 -24.11
N TYR A 322 13.56 -19.96 -23.26
CA TYR A 322 13.59 -19.69 -21.81
C TYR A 322 14.81 -20.35 -21.15
N THR A 323 15.15 -21.56 -21.59
CA THR A 323 16.34 -22.28 -21.13
C THR A 323 17.61 -21.50 -21.47
N ASP A 324 17.74 -21.03 -22.71
CA ASP A 324 18.91 -20.29 -23.19
C ASP A 324 19.05 -18.95 -22.48
N ALA A 325 17.95 -18.20 -22.32
CA ALA A 325 17.95 -16.93 -21.60
C ALA A 325 18.37 -17.12 -20.13
N ALA A 326 17.83 -18.14 -19.46
CA ALA A 326 18.18 -18.43 -18.08
C ALA A 326 19.66 -18.81 -17.91
N ILE A 327 20.19 -19.68 -18.79
CA ILE A 327 21.61 -20.06 -18.78
C ILE A 327 22.49 -18.82 -18.99
N SER A 328 22.15 -17.99 -19.97
CA SER A 328 22.88 -16.74 -20.24
C SER A 328 22.97 -15.83 -19.00
N VAL A 329 21.89 -15.72 -18.22
CA VAL A 329 21.89 -14.94 -16.97
C VAL A 329 22.78 -15.56 -15.89
N LEU A 330 22.69 -16.88 -15.72
CA LEU A 330 23.50 -17.62 -14.73
C LEU A 330 24.99 -17.55 -15.09
N ASP A 331 25.34 -17.66 -16.37
CA ASP A 331 26.71 -17.51 -16.86
C ASP A 331 27.26 -16.11 -16.61
N THR A 332 26.44 -15.07 -16.79
CA THR A 332 26.82 -13.68 -16.48
C THR A 332 27.10 -13.50 -14.99
N ILE A 333 26.29 -14.08 -14.11
CA ILE A 333 26.52 -14.07 -12.66
C ILE A 333 27.80 -14.84 -12.32
N ALA A 334 28.01 -16.02 -12.92
CA ALA A 334 29.21 -16.84 -12.70
C ALA A 334 30.49 -16.17 -13.22
N GLY A 335 30.41 -15.38 -14.30
CA GLY A 335 31.53 -14.61 -14.83
C GLY A 335 31.85 -13.36 -13.99
N GLY A 336 30.88 -12.87 -13.22
CA GLY A 336 30.98 -11.70 -12.35
C GLY A 336 31.33 -12.02 -10.90
N LEU A 337 32.48 -12.66 -10.64
CA LEU A 337 32.91 -12.93 -9.27
C LEU A 337 33.66 -11.75 -8.64
N ALA A 338 33.45 -11.55 -7.35
CA ALA A 338 34.22 -10.63 -6.52
C ALA A 338 35.65 -11.17 -6.28
N PRO A 339 36.63 -10.33 -5.89
CA PRO A 339 38.01 -10.76 -5.68
C PRO A 339 38.21 -11.91 -4.68
N CYS A 340 37.28 -12.07 -3.74
CA CYS A 340 37.29 -13.17 -2.77
C CYS A 340 36.61 -14.46 -3.26
N GLY A 341 36.16 -14.50 -4.53
CA GLY A 341 35.50 -15.65 -5.13
C GLY A 341 34.00 -15.78 -4.81
N SER A 342 33.40 -14.81 -4.13
CA SER A 342 31.94 -14.75 -3.96
C SER A 342 31.26 -14.05 -5.14
N PHE A 343 29.92 -14.10 -5.19
CA PHE A 343 29.17 -13.20 -6.07
C PHE A 343 29.23 -11.75 -5.57
N TRP A 344 29.16 -10.81 -6.49
CA TRP A 344 28.78 -9.41 -6.21
C TRP A 344 27.31 -9.31 -5.80
N GLY A 345 26.88 -8.18 -5.25
CA GLY A 345 25.48 -7.97 -4.88
C GLY A 345 24.58 -7.66 -6.08
N GLN A 346 25.12 -6.91 -7.05
CA GLN A 346 24.36 -6.38 -8.19
C GLN A 346 25.27 -6.17 -9.40
N TRP A 347 24.71 -6.37 -10.60
CA TRP A 347 25.23 -5.89 -11.88
C TRP A 347 24.48 -4.65 -12.34
N SER A 348 25.18 -3.72 -13.00
CA SER A 348 24.62 -2.58 -13.74
C SER A 348 25.51 -2.22 -14.95
N PRO A 349 25.10 -1.30 -15.83
CA PRO A 349 25.97 -0.73 -16.86
C PRO A 349 27.27 -0.11 -16.32
N ALA A 350 27.29 0.30 -15.05
CA ALA A 350 28.49 0.81 -14.38
C ALA A 350 29.42 -0.31 -13.85
N GLY A 351 29.05 -1.57 -14.05
CA GLY A 351 29.76 -2.76 -13.58
C GLY A 351 29.10 -3.39 -12.35
N TRP A 352 29.90 -4.23 -11.68
CA TRP A 352 29.48 -4.97 -10.49
C TRP A 352 29.74 -4.19 -9.21
N ASP A 353 28.83 -4.28 -8.24
CA ASP A 353 28.97 -3.66 -6.92
C ASP A 353 28.21 -4.40 -5.81
N GLY A 354 28.23 -3.79 -4.61
CA GLY A 354 27.59 -4.27 -3.39
C GLY A 354 26.06 -4.26 -3.36
N GLY A 355 25.40 -3.60 -4.32
CA GLY A 355 23.94 -3.43 -4.37
C GLY A 355 23.40 -2.23 -3.59
N TRP A 356 22.18 -2.36 -3.05
CA TRP A 356 21.35 -1.23 -2.58
C TRP A 356 21.73 -0.54 -1.27
N ASN A 357 22.75 -1.00 -0.56
CA ASN A 357 23.12 -0.39 0.73
C ASN A 357 23.87 0.95 0.58
N GLY A 358 24.13 1.42 -0.66
CA GLY A 358 24.84 2.68 -0.91
C GLY A 358 26.36 2.59 -0.68
N HIS A 359 26.88 1.44 -0.26
CA HIS A 359 28.29 1.17 -0.04
C HIS A 359 28.77 0.10 -1.02
N ARG A 360 29.61 0.50 -1.99
CA ARG A 360 30.10 -0.40 -3.05
C ARG A 360 30.75 -1.70 -2.54
N ASP A 361 31.36 -1.65 -1.36
CA ASP A 361 32.14 -2.75 -0.80
C ASP A 361 31.34 -3.59 0.21
N TRP A 362 30.06 -3.29 0.42
CA TRP A 362 29.20 -4.03 1.36
C TRP A 362 28.20 -4.86 0.58
N ILE A 363 28.03 -6.12 0.95
CA ILE A 363 27.06 -7.00 0.31
C ILE A 363 26.13 -7.58 1.37
N HIS A 364 24.83 -7.61 1.08
CA HIS A 364 23.87 -8.31 1.91
C HIS A 364 24.12 -9.82 1.86
N ALA A 365 24.47 -10.41 3.01
CA ALA A 365 24.77 -11.85 3.11
C ALA A 365 23.63 -12.73 2.55
N ARG A 366 22.37 -12.30 2.74
CA ARG A 366 21.19 -12.98 2.17
C ARG A 366 21.25 -13.08 0.64
N THR A 367 21.66 -12.00 -0.04
CA THR A 367 21.73 -11.95 -1.51
C THR A 367 22.74 -12.96 -2.05
N ILE A 368 23.94 -13.03 -1.45
CA ILE A 368 24.95 -14.02 -1.83
C ILE A 368 24.49 -15.45 -1.51
N ALA A 369 23.89 -15.65 -0.34
CA ALA A 369 23.42 -16.96 0.09
C ALA A 369 22.33 -17.51 -0.84
N GLU A 370 21.36 -16.68 -1.23
CA GLU A 370 20.32 -17.05 -2.20
C GLU A 370 20.94 -17.36 -3.57
N ALA A 371 21.80 -16.47 -4.10
CA ALA A 371 22.45 -16.70 -5.38
C ALA A 371 23.23 -18.02 -5.41
N THR A 372 24.01 -18.28 -4.35
CA THR A 372 24.76 -19.53 -4.20
C THR A 372 23.84 -20.75 -4.16
N LEU A 373 22.75 -20.70 -3.40
CA LEU A 373 21.80 -21.80 -3.30
C LEU A 373 21.21 -22.15 -4.67
N PHE A 374 20.81 -21.16 -5.46
CA PHE A 374 20.17 -21.38 -6.76
C PHE A 374 21.16 -21.70 -7.88
N MET A 375 22.42 -21.26 -7.79
CA MET A 375 23.48 -21.66 -8.72
C MET A 375 23.91 -23.13 -8.53
N MET A 376 23.70 -23.70 -7.33
CA MET A 376 24.02 -25.11 -7.03
C MET A 376 22.89 -26.09 -7.37
N ARG A 377 21.67 -25.60 -7.62
CA ARG A 377 20.50 -26.41 -7.98
C ARG A 377 20.40 -26.55 -9.49
#